data_AF-A0A4R1RAL3-F1
#
_entry.id   AF-A0A4R1RAL3-F1
#
_cell.length_a   1.000
_cell.length_b   1.000
_cell.length_c   1.000
_cell.angle_alpha   90.00
_cell.angle_beta   90.00
_cell.angle_gamma   90.00
#
_symmetry.space_group_name_H-M   'P 1'
#
loop_
_entity.id
_entity.type
_entity.pdbx_description
1 polymer ?
#
loop_
_entity_poly.entity_id
_entity_poly.type
_entity_poly.pdbx_seq_one_letter_code
_entity_poly.pdbx_strand_id
1 'polypeptide(L)'
;MALGRSGHLLVVLLAFSLLSCQTEDKSPQPNVTTDSRGLSITDPARTKAYSHFIEFRSRYALTYGHTYVVFGRVDSNGNAIDPEVAGLAPESPDAAPYLLGHVIPVPATTGETDGDLEEQYRSASWRVMLSDEEYNDVVAFIRKQQANSHFWQASVDNCNNWVGEIARHMGYKTPNIWLRPQQFITELRQMNTGSMAATRLETADRGGRS
;
A
#
# COMPACT_ATOMS: atom_id res chain seq x y z
N MET A 1 7.65 -8.67 -57.29
CA MET A 1 7.17 -9.16 -55.97
C MET A 1 8.34 -9.07 -55.01
N ALA A 2 8.29 -8.19 -54.01
CA ALA A 2 9.33 -8.06 -53.00
C ALA A 2 8.72 -8.36 -51.62
N LEU A 3 8.82 -9.62 -51.23
CA LEU A 3 8.62 -10.12 -49.87
C LEU A 3 9.83 -9.66 -49.05
N GLY A 4 9.71 -8.61 -48.23
CA GLY A 4 10.88 -8.09 -47.55
C GLY A 4 10.59 -6.98 -46.55
N ARG A 5 9.54 -7.12 -45.73
CA ARG A 5 9.23 -6.14 -44.66
C ARG A 5 8.48 -6.72 -43.46
N SER A 6 8.32 -8.04 -43.39
CA SER A 6 7.52 -8.72 -42.36
C SER A 6 8.34 -9.21 -41.16
N GLY A 7 9.62 -9.57 -41.36
CA GLY A 7 10.45 -10.15 -40.30
C GLY A 7 10.86 -9.16 -39.21
N HIS A 8 11.07 -7.88 -39.54
CA HIS A 8 11.52 -6.89 -38.56
C HIS A 8 10.41 -6.45 -37.60
N LEU A 9 9.14 -6.43 -38.06
CA LEU A 9 8.00 -6.13 -37.19
C LEU A 9 7.75 -7.26 -36.18
N LEU A 10 7.94 -8.51 -36.61
CA LEU A 10 7.77 -9.68 -35.74
C LEU A 10 8.85 -9.73 -34.63
N VAL A 11 10.11 -9.42 -34.96
CA VAL A 11 11.22 -9.39 -33.99
C VAL A 11 11.07 -8.25 -32.98
N VAL A 12 10.57 -7.08 -33.41
CA VAL A 12 10.28 -5.97 -32.48
C VAL A 12 9.13 -6.33 -31.52
N LEU A 13 8.06 -6.96 -32.01
CA LEU A 13 6.95 -7.41 -31.17
C LEU A 13 7.35 -8.51 -30.16
N LEU A 14 8.23 -9.43 -30.55
CA LEU A 14 8.80 -10.46 -29.65
C LEU A 14 9.78 -9.87 -28.62
N ALA A 15 10.54 -8.82 -28.96
CA ALA A 15 11.43 -8.15 -28.01
C ALA A 15 10.65 -7.40 -26.91
N PHE A 16 9.46 -6.86 -27.22
CA PHE A 16 8.61 -6.23 -26.20
C PHE A 16 7.96 -7.22 -25.23
N SER A 17 7.73 -8.49 -25.63
CA SER A 17 7.15 -9.48 -24.73
C SER A 17 8.06 -9.89 -23.56
N LEU A 18 9.38 -9.72 -23.68
CA LEU A 18 10.34 -10.03 -22.61
C LEU A 18 10.57 -8.88 -21.62
N LEU A 19 10.04 -7.69 -21.91
CA LEU A 19 10.10 -6.51 -21.03
C LEU A 19 8.81 -6.29 -20.23
N SER A 20 7.79 -7.13 -20.45
CA SER A 20 6.63 -7.23 -19.55
C SER A 20 7.05 -7.98 -18.28
N CYS A 21 7.96 -7.40 -17.50
CA CYS A 21 8.02 -7.67 -16.07
C CYS A 21 6.73 -7.11 -15.46
N GLN A 22 5.61 -7.82 -15.64
CA GLN A 22 4.53 -7.70 -14.67
C GLN A 22 5.20 -8.03 -13.35
N THR A 23 5.27 -7.04 -12.48
CA THR A 23 5.87 -7.24 -11.18
C THR A 23 5.08 -8.34 -10.49
N GLU A 24 5.74 -9.35 -9.93
CA GLU A 24 5.05 -10.35 -9.12
C GLU A 24 5.05 -9.88 -7.67
N ASP A 25 4.00 -10.28 -6.97
CA ASP A 25 3.98 -10.15 -5.53
C ASP A 25 5.06 -11.05 -4.91
N LYS A 26 5.83 -10.48 -3.99
CA LYS A 26 6.82 -11.20 -3.19
C LYS A 26 6.12 -11.93 -2.06
N SER A 27 6.85 -12.78 -1.34
CA SER A 27 6.41 -13.29 -0.04
C SER A 27 5.99 -12.16 0.92
N PRO A 28 5.13 -12.44 1.92
CA PRO A 28 4.65 -11.45 2.87
C PRO A 28 5.80 -10.63 3.47
N GLN A 29 5.64 -9.31 3.47
CA GLN A 29 6.65 -8.40 4.00
C GLN A 29 6.50 -8.25 5.51
N PRO A 30 7.61 -8.02 6.25
CA PRO A 30 7.57 -7.86 7.70
C PRO A 30 6.78 -6.62 8.10
N ASN A 31 6.11 -6.71 9.24
CA ASN A 31 5.47 -5.58 9.90
C ASN A 31 6.54 -4.62 10.43
N VAL A 32 6.37 -3.34 10.15
CA VAL A 32 7.26 -2.28 10.63
C VAL A 32 6.41 -1.23 11.34
N THR A 33 6.82 -0.86 12.54
CA THR A 33 6.15 0.17 13.35
C THR A 33 7.07 1.37 13.56
N THR A 34 6.57 2.57 13.27
CA THR A 34 7.30 3.83 13.47
C THR A 34 6.46 4.86 14.22
N ASP A 35 7.10 5.95 14.66
CA ASP A 35 6.37 7.18 14.96
C ASP A 35 6.01 7.92 13.67
N SER A 36 5.28 9.03 13.80
CA SER A 36 4.88 9.89 12.67
C SER A 36 6.07 10.45 11.88
N ARG A 37 7.28 10.51 12.47
CA ARG A 37 8.51 10.97 11.81
C ARG A 37 9.23 9.86 11.04
N GLY A 38 8.69 8.65 11.02
CA GLY A 38 9.30 7.50 10.36
C GLY A 38 10.47 6.89 11.13
N LEU A 39 10.62 7.22 12.42
CA LEU A 39 11.61 6.59 13.29
C LEU A 39 11.06 5.31 13.87
N SER A 40 11.85 4.24 13.79
CA SER A 40 11.47 2.93 14.32
C SER A 40 11.12 3.01 15.80
N ILE A 41 9.98 2.42 16.16
CA ILE A 41 9.57 2.21 17.55
C ILE A 41 9.74 0.72 17.85
N THR A 42 10.92 0.36 18.36
CA THR A 42 11.22 -1.00 18.86
C THR A 42 11.21 -1.08 20.38
N ASP A 43 11.21 0.06 21.06
CA ASP A 43 11.19 0.13 22.53
C ASP A 43 9.73 0.17 23.04
N PRO A 44 9.30 -0.85 23.81
CA PRO A 44 7.97 -0.91 24.41
C PRO A 44 7.62 0.33 25.26
N ALA A 45 8.59 0.98 25.90
CA ALA A 45 8.34 2.19 26.68
C ALA A 45 7.94 3.37 25.78
N ARG A 46 8.47 3.43 24.55
CA ARG A 46 8.15 4.44 23.56
C ARG A 46 6.80 4.18 22.89
N THR A 47 6.43 2.91 22.70
CA THR A 47 5.09 2.53 22.19
C THR A 47 3.98 2.94 23.16
N LYS A 48 4.21 2.83 24.47
CA LYS A 48 3.25 3.24 25.53
C LYS A 48 2.94 4.74 25.53
N ALA A 49 3.75 5.57 24.87
CA ALA A 49 3.48 6.99 24.75
C ALA A 49 2.36 7.31 23.75
N TYR A 50 1.92 6.32 22.95
CA TYR A 50 0.90 6.47 21.92
C TYR A 50 -0.34 5.64 22.26
N SER A 51 -1.51 6.22 22.05
CA SER A 51 -2.80 5.52 22.23
C SER A 51 -3.51 5.20 20.91
N HIS A 52 -2.96 5.69 19.79
CA HIS A 52 -3.58 5.61 18.47
C HIS A 52 -2.58 5.15 17.42
N PHE A 53 -3.12 4.57 16.34
CA PHE A 53 -2.33 4.15 15.20
C PHE A 53 -3.09 4.33 13.88
N ILE A 54 -2.32 4.40 12.81
CA ILE A 54 -2.76 4.12 11.45
C ILE A 54 -1.77 3.15 10.82
N GLU A 55 -2.27 2.17 10.08
CA GLU A 55 -1.48 1.13 9.45
C GLU A 55 -1.82 1.06 7.97
N PHE A 56 -0.84 1.41 7.15
CA PHE A 56 -0.89 1.25 5.70
C PHE A 56 -0.71 -0.23 5.39
N ARG A 57 -1.74 -0.86 4.81
CA ARG A 57 -1.75 -2.30 4.52
C ARG A 57 -1.97 -2.58 3.05
N SER A 58 -1.48 -3.75 2.65
CA SER A 58 -1.94 -4.41 1.46
C SER A 58 -2.22 -5.88 1.73
N ARG A 59 -3.06 -6.48 0.90
CA ARG A 59 -3.30 -7.92 0.90
C ARG A 59 -3.23 -8.52 -0.50
N TYR A 60 -3.03 -9.83 -0.53
CA TYR A 60 -3.30 -10.64 -1.72
C TYR A 60 -4.82 -10.71 -1.96
N ALA A 61 -5.20 -10.79 -3.23
CA ALA A 61 -6.57 -11.01 -3.65
C ALA A 61 -6.58 -11.87 -4.92
N LEU A 62 -7.75 -12.34 -5.34
CA LEU A 62 -7.92 -12.98 -6.65
C LEU A 62 -7.55 -12.04 -7.81
N THR A 63 -7.65 -10.73 -7.58
CA THR A 63 -7.24 -9.66 -8.51
C THR A 63 -5.78 -9.25 -8.23
N TYR A 64 -5.34 -8.06 -8.66
CA TYR A 64 -3.97 -7.58 -8.45
C TYR A 64 -3.64 -7.19 -6.99
N GLY A 65 -4.54 -7.46 -6.03
CA GLY A 65 -4.42 -7.12 -4.61
C GLY A 65 -5.25 -5.90 -4.21
N HIS A 66 -5.15 -5.50 -2.94
CA HIS A 66 -5.82 -4.30 -2.42
C HIS A 66 -4.91 -3.55 -1.44
N THR A 67 -4.89 -2.21 -1.52
CA THR A 67 -4.31 -1.33 -0.49
C THR A 67 -5.41 -0.62 0.28
N TYR A 68 -5.21 -0.51 1.59
CA TYR A 68 -6.15 0.09 2.52
C TYR A 68 -5.40 0.57 3.77
N VAL A 69 -6.09 1.29 4.64
CA VAL A 69 -5.60 1.65 5.97
C VAL A 69 -6.43 0.97 7.03
N VAL A 70 -5.75 0.55 8.11
CA VAL A 70 -6.37 0.10 9.35
C VAL A 70 -5.99 1.10 10.44
N PHE A 71 -6.95 1.64 11.17
CA PHE A 71 -6.68 2.69 12.16
C PHE A 71 -7.58 2.55 13.36
N GLY A 72 -7.12 3.06 14.51
CA GLY A 72 -7.87 2.89 15.75
C GLY A 72 -7.01 3.16 16.97
N ARG A 73 -7.46 2.61 18.09
CA ARG A 73 -6.77 2.67 19.37
C ARG A 73 -5.84 1.48 19.55
N VAL A 74 -4.84 1.63 20.43
CA VAL A 74 -4.05 0.51 20.92
C VAL A 74 -4.23 0.29 22.42
N ASP A 75 -4.07 -0.97 22.86
CA ASP A 75 -3.98 -1.32 24.27
C ASP A 75 -2.57 -1.03 24.83
N SER A 76 -2.36 -1.29 26.12
CA SER A 76 -1.06 -1.10 26.79
C SER A 76 0.06 -1.99 26.26
N ASN A 77 -0.28 -3.01 25.46
CA ASN A 77 0.65 -3.94 24.81
C ASN A 77 0.88 -3.56 23.33
N GLY A 78 0.22 -2.52 22.82
CA GLY A 78 0.31 -2.09 21.42
C GLY A 78 -0.61 -2.87 20.46
N ASN A 79 -1.53 -3.69 20.98
CA ASN A 79 -2.51 -4.39 20.15
C ASN A 79 -3.63 -3.44 19.75
N ALA A 80 -4.14 -3.57 18.52
CA ALA A 80 -5.28 -2.78 18.08
C ALA A 80 -6.54 -3.11 18.88
N ILE A 81 -7.30 -2.08 19.27
CA ILE A 81 -8.62 -2.19 19.89
C ILE A 81 -9.63 -1.66 18.89
N ASP A 82 -10.62 -2.49 18.55
CA ASP A 82 -11.74 -2.19 17.64
C ASP A 82 -11.30 -1.38 16.40
N PRO A 83 -10.34 -1.90 15.60
CA PRO A 83 -9.80 -1.15 14.48
C PRO A 83 -10.84 -0.96 13.38
N GLU A 84 -10.78 0.19 12.73
CA GLU A 84 -11.57 0.50 11.55
C GLU A 84 -10.73 0.33 10.29
N VAL A 85 -11.40 0.01 9.18
CA VAL A 85 -10.79 -0.15 7.86
C VAL A 85 -11.32 0.92 6.93
N ALA A 86 -10.44 1.51 6.13
CA ALA A 86 -10.83 2.35 5.00
C ALA A 86 -9.93 2.12 3.79
N GLY A 87 -10.53 2.00 2.62
CA GLY A 87 -9.83 1.76 1.36
C GLY A 87 -10.81 1.86 0.19
N LEU A 88 -10.32 2.19 -1.00
CA LEU A 88 -11.18 2.35 -2.18
C LEU A 88 -11.18 1.10 -3.06
N ALA A 89 -12.35 0.50 -3.23
CA ALA A 89 -12.56 -0.66 -4.09
C ALA A 89 -13.86 -0.52 -4.89
N PRO A 90 -14.05 -1.27 -5.98
CA PRO A 90 -15.38 -1.48 -6.56
C PRO A 90 -16.38 -1.93 -5.49
N GLU A 91 -17.61 -1.43 -5.55
CA GLU A 91 -18.66 -1.71 -4.56
C GLU A 91 -19.08 -3.20 -4.53
N SER A 92 -18.93 -3.91 -5.65
CA SER A 92 -19.24 -5.35 -5.73
C SER A 92 -17.99 -6.22 -5.58
N PRO A 93 -18.11 -7.38 -4.90
CA PRO A 93 -17.02 -8.36 -4.77
C PRO A 93 -16.76 -9.16 -6.06
N ASP A 94 -17.60 -9.02 -7.09
CA ASP A 94 -17.45 -9.75 -8.34
C ASP A 94 -16.24 -9.28 -9.14
N ALA A 95 -15.64 -10.15 -9.94
CA ALA A 95 -14.52 -9.78 -10.80
C ALA A 95 -14.89 -8.79 -11.92
N ALA A 96 -16.16 -8.76 -12.35
CA ALA A 96 -16.60 -7.96 -13.49
C ALA A 96 -16.44 -6.43 -13.28
N PRO A 97 -16.88 -5.83 -12.16
CA PRO A 97 -16.59 -4.43 -11.85
C PRO A 97 -15.10 -4.07 -11.87
N TYR A 98 -14.21 -4.95 -11.40
CA TYR A 98 -12.76 -4.73 -11.46
C TYR A 98 -12.27 -4.65 -12.91
N LEU A 99 -12.77 -5.51 -13.80
CA LEU A 99 -12.41 -5.46 -15.22
C LEU A 99 -12.98 -4.21 -15.90
N LEU A 100 -14.25 -3.89 -15.66
CA LEU A 100 -14.91 -2.71 -16.24
C LEU A 100 -14.26 -1.41 -15.80
N GLY A 101 -13.83 -1.32 -14.54
CA GLY A 101 -13.15 -0.16 -13.96
C GLY A 101 -11.80 0.19 -14.60
N HIS A 102 -11.25 -0.67 -15.47
CA HIS A 102 -10.09 -0.32 -16.30
C HIS A 102 -10.45 0.55 -17.51
N VAL A 103 -11.73 0.56 -17.91
CA VAL A 103 -12.21 1.27 -19.10
C VAL A 103 -13.12 2.44 -18.73
N ILE A 104 -14.02 2.25 -17.76
CA ILE A 104 -14.99 3.26 -17.31
C ILE A 104 -15.06 3.29 -15.78
N PRO A 105 -15.32 4.43 -15.14
CA PRO A 105 -15.56 4.46 -13.69
C PRO A 105 -16.74 3.57 -13.28
N VAL A 106 -16.61 2.87 -12.16
CA VAL A 106 -17.65 2.03 -11.56
C VAL A 106 -17.96 2.49 -10.13
N PRO A 107 -19.15 2.20 -9.56
CA PRO A 107 -19.43 2.51 -8.16
C PRO A 107 -18.38 1.94 -7.21
N ALA A 108 -18.04 2.70 -6.18
CA ALA A 108 -17.03 2.33 -5.19
C ALA A 108 -17.61 2.14 -3.78
N THR A 109 -16.93 1.30 -3.01
CA THR A 109 -17.00 1.27 -1.55
C THR A 109 -15.72 1.84 -0.96
N THR A 110 -15.83 2.44 0.22
CA THR A 110 -14.70 3.02 0.96
C THR A 110 -14.45 2.35 2.32
N GLY A 111 -15.18 1.28 2.62
CA GLY A 111 -15.13 0.53 3.87
C GLY A 111 -14.30 -0.75 3.76
N GLU A 112 -14.45 -1.61 4.75
CA GLU A 112 -13.85 -2.95 4.74
C GLU A 112 -14.34 -3.80 3.56
N THR A 113 -13.43 -4.51 2.92
CA THR A 113 -13.71 -5.55 1.91
C THR A 113 -13.23 -6.91 2.40
N ASP A 114 -13.81 -7.98 1.85
CA ASP A 114 -13.51 -9.37 2.21
C ASP A 114 -12.00 -9.65 2.20
N GLY A 115 -11.46 -10.10 3.34
CA GLY A 115 -10.04 -10.38 3.56
C GLY A 115 -9.17 -9.23 4.08
N ASP A 116 -9.69 -8.02 4.31
CA ASP A 116 -8.89 -6.88 4.83
C ASP A 116 -8.44 -7.03 6.29
N LEU A 117 -9.21 -7.76 7.11
CA LEU A 117 -8.85 -8.03 8.50
C LEU A 117 -8.12 -9.37 8.71
N GLU A 118 -7.97 -10.17 7.65
CA GLU A 118 -7.39 -11.51 7.73
C GLU A 118 -5.87 -11.48 7.54
N GLU A 119 -5.15 -11.76 8.63
CA GLU A 119 -3.68 -11.70 8.66
C GLU A 119 -3.04 -12.66 7.64
N GLN A 120 -3.67 -13.80 7.32
CA GLN A 120 -3.15 -14.73 6.30
C GLN A 120 -3.06 -14.13 4.90
N TYR A 121 -3.85 -13.10 4.59
CA TYR A 121 -3.85 -12.46 3.28
C TYR A 121 -2.97 -11.21 3.25
N ARG A 122 -2.50 -10.72 4.39
CA ARG A 122 -1.68 -9.52 4.46
C ARG A 122 -0.35 -9.71 3.72
N SER A 123 -0.12 -8.88 2.71
CA SER A 123 1.05 -8.96 1.84
C SER A 123 2.14 -7.96 2.23
N ALA A 124 1.77 -6.78 2.74
CA ALA A 124 2.69 -5.81 3.34
C ALA A 124 1.96 -4.92 4.36
N SER A 125 2.73 -4.37 5.30
CA SER A 125 2.22 -3.43 6.29
C SER A 125 3.29 -2.44 6.76
N TRP A 126 2.86 -1.21 7.04
CA TRP A 126 3.60 -0.21 7.77
C TRP A 126 2.66 0.52 8.75
N ARG A 127 2.91 0.33 10.05
CA ARG A 127 2.18 0.97 11.13
C ARG A 127 2.88 2.24 11.59
N VAL A 128 2.10 3.29 11.76
CA VAL A 128 2.51 4.58 12.32
C VAL A 128 1.74 4.80 13.60
N MET A 129 2.46 4.97 14.70
CA MET A 129 1.91 5.35 16.00
C MET A 129 1.70 6.87 16.03
N LEU A 130 0.54 7.30 16.51
CA LEU A 130 0.09 8.69 16.44
C LEU A 130 -0.27 9.23 17.82
N SER A 131 0.03 10.51 18.03
CA SER A 131 -0.59 11.30 19.09
C SER A 131 -2.08 11.51 18.82
N ASP A 132 -2.82 11.96 19.83
CA ASP A 132 -4.26 12.21 19.69
C ASP A 132 -4.56 13.30 18.65
N GLU A 133 -3.72 14.32 18.56
CA GLU A 133 -3.86 15.39 17.57
C GLU A 133 -3.65 14.88 16.14
N GLU A 134 -2.55 14.16 15.90
CA GLU A 134 -2.25 13.56 14.59
C GLU A 134 -3.31 12.55 14.17
N TYR A 135 -3.83 11.76 15.12
CA TYR A 135 -4.89 10.79 14.86
C TYR A 135 -6.20 11.48 14.47
N ASN A 136 -6.61 12.51 15.21
CA ASN A 136 -7.85 13.23 14.91
C ASN A 136 -7.79 13.93 13.54
N ASP A 137 -6.64 14.51 13.20
CA ASP A 137 -6.41 15.15 11.89
C ASP A 137 -6.54 14.13 10.74
N VAL A 138 -5.80 13.02 10.79
CA VAL A 138 -5.85 12.01 9.72
C VAL A 138 -7.21 11.33 9.62
N VAL A 139 -7.89 11.05 10.75
CA VAL A 139 -9.22 10.45 10.72
C VAL A 139 -10.24 11.41 10.11
N ALA A 140 -10.18 12.71 10.44
CA ALA A 140 -11.05 13.71 9.82
C ALA A 140 -10.86 13.75 8.29
N PHE A 141 -9.61 13.66 7.83
CA PHE A 141 -9.31 13.55 6.40
C PHE A 141 -9.87 12.27 5.79
N ILE A 142 -9.67 11.11 6.41
CA ILE A 142 -10.22 9.82 5.97
C ILE A 142 -11.73 9.92 5.81
N ARG A 143 -12.46 10.45 6.80
CA ARG A 143 -13.93 10.60 6.71
C ARG A 143 -14.36 11.51 5.58
N LYS A 144 -13.67 12.63 5.40
CA LYS A 144 -13.93 13.54 4.28
C LYS A 144 -13.68 12.83 2.95
N GLN A 145 -12.62 12.05 2.85
CA GLN A 145 -12.29 11.33 1.63
C GLN A 145 -13.31 10.24 1.33
N GLN A 146 -13.70 9.43 2.33
CA GLN A 146 -14.78 8.44 2.22
C GLN A 146 -16.10 9.08 1.72
N ALA A 147 -16.46 10.26 2.25
CA ALA A 147 -17.67 10.97 1.85
C ALA A 147 -17.66 11.49 0.40
N ASN A 148 -16.49 11.65 -0.22
CA ASN A 148 -16.34 12.19 -1.57
C ASN A 148 -16.02 11.11 -2.63
N SER A 149 -15.57 9.93 -2.20
CA SER A 149 -15.17 8.85 -3.11
C SER A 149 -16.36 7.95 -3.45
N HIS A 150 -17.01 8.24 -4.58
CA HIS A 150 -18.17 7.48 -5.07
C HIS A 150 -17.86 6.51 -6.22
N PHE A 151 -16.70 6.67 -6.86
CA PHE A 151 -16.33 5.90 -8.03
C PHE A 151 -14.93 5.32 -7.90
N TRP A 152 -14.71 4.20 -8.59
CA TRP A 152 -13.44 3.52 -8.69
C TRP A 152 -13.06 3.43 -10.16
N GLN A 153 -11.80 3.72 -10.48
CA GLN A 153 -11.24 3.54 -11.81
C GLN A 153 -9.75 3.17 -11.69
N ALA A 154 -9.37 2.07 -12.33
CA ALA A 154 -8.09 1.39 -12.10
C ALA A 154 -6.83 2.26 -12.33
N SER A 155 -6.89 3.20 -13.26
CA SER A 155 -5.78 4.03 -13.70
C SER A 155 -5.70 5.40 -13.02
N VAL A 156 -6.79 5.91 -12.44
CA VAL A 156 -6.84 7.27 -11.88
C VAL A 156 -7.28 7.31 -10.41
N ASP A 157 -8.38 6.64 -10.07
CA ASP A 157 -8.99 6.69 -8.74
C ASP A 157 -9.10 5.27 -8.20
N ASN A 158 -7.96 4.77 -7.73
CA ASN A 158 -7.76 3.40 -7.31
C ASN A 158 -7.27 3.33 -5.86
N CYS A 159 -7.22 2.11 -5.30
CA CYS A 159 -6.81 1.87 -3.92
C CYS A 159 -5.46 2.52 -3.55
N ASN A 160 -4.46 2.43 -4.44
CA ASN A 160 -3.14 3.01 -4.20
C ASN A 160 -3.18 4.54 -4.19
N ASN A 161 -3.90 5.17 -5.13
CA ASN A 161 -4.04 6.63 -5.11
C ASN A 161 -4.74 7.08 -3.82
N TRP A 162 -5.82 6.40 -3.46
CA TRP A 162 -6.62 6.72 -2.28
C TRP A 162 -5.81 6.64 -0.98
N VAL A 163 -5.09 5.53 -0.77
CA VAL A 163 -4.14 5.37 0.36
C VAL A 163 -2.99 6.37 0.27
N GLY A 164 -2.51 6.66 -0.94
CA GLY A 164 -1.47 7.66 -1.18
C GLY A 164 -1.91 9.07 -0.77
N GLU A 165 -3.16 9.45 -0.98
CA GLU A 165 -3.70 10.75 -0.55
C GLU A 165 -3.70 10.88 0.98
N ILE A 166 -4.06 9.82 1.71
CA ILE A 166 -3.92 9.77 3.19
C ILE A 166 -2.46 9.97 3.58
N ALA A 167 -1.55 9.22 2.96
CA ALA A 167 -0.13 9.34 3.26
C ALA A 167 0.40 10.76 2.98
N ARG A 168 0.01 11.40 1.87
CA ARG A 168 0.38 12.79 1.55
C ARG A 168 -0.18 13.78 2.56
N HIS A 169 -1.42 13.57 3.01
CA HIS A 169 -2.03 14.41 4.04
C HIS A 169 -1.22 14.35 5.35
N MET A 170 -0.73 13.16 5.73
CA MET A 170 0.19 12.97 6.84
C MET A 170 1.63 13.49 6.60
N GLY A 171 1.91 14.09 5.42
CA GLY A 171 3.23 14.63 5.08
C GLY A 171 4.22 13.62 4.47
N TYR A 172 3.77 12.41 4.12
CA TYR A 172 4.62 11.38 3.53
C TYR A 172 4.76 11.51 2.01
N LYS A 173 5.90 11.02 1.50
CA LYS A 173 6.11 10.77 0.08
C LYS A 173 5.30 9.54 -0.36
N THR A 174 4.82 9.53 -1.60
CA THR A 174 4.07 8.38 -2.13
C THR A 174 4.71 7.83 -3.40
N PRO A 175 4.73 6.50 -3.59
CA PRO A 175 5.19 5.90 -4.84
C PRO A 175 4.12 6.01 -5.94
N ASN A 176 4.42 5.45 -7.12
CA ASN A 176 3.51 5.45 -8.26
C ASN A 176 2.26 4.61 -7.96
N ILE A 177 1.07 5.15 -8.27
CA ILE A 177 -0.23 4.52 -8.02
C ILE A 177 -0.50 3.26 -8.87
N TRP A 178 0.27 3.00 -9.92
CA TRP A 178 0.14 1.80 -10.77
C TRP A 178 1.01 0.63 -10.32
N LEU A 179 1.73 0.76 -9.20
CA LEU A 179 2.43 -0.36 -8.60
C LEU A 179 1.43 -1.42 -8.11
N ARG A 180 1.89 -2.67 -7.97
CA ARG A 180 1.10 -3.64 -7.23
C ARG A 180 0.93 -3.18 -5.78
N PRO A 181 -0.23 -3.40 -5.16
CA PRO A 181 -0.51 -3.08 -3.76
C PRO A 181 0.61 -3.40 -2.77
N GLN A 182 1.18 -4.61 -2.84
CA GLN A 182 2.30 -4.98 -1.96
C GLN A 182 3.51 -4.07 -2.16
N GLN A 183 3.85 -3.78 -3.41
CA GLN A 183 4.98 -2.95 -3.77
C GLN A 183 4.73 -1.50 -3.38
N PHE A 184 3.52 -1.00 -3.62
CA PHE A 184 3.10 0.32 -3.20
C PHE A 184 3.33 0.53 -1.70
N ILE A 185 2.85 -0.37 -0.83
CA ILE A 185 3.02 -0.24 0.62
C ILE A 185 4.49 -0.42 1.03
N THR A 186 5.20 -1.34 0.38
CA THR A 186 6.63 -1.56 0.65
C THR A 186 7.48 -0.33 0.32
N GLU A 187 7.25 0.27 -0.85
CA GLU A 187 7.94 1.47 -1.30
C GLU A 187 7.51 2.70 -0.50
N LEU A 188 6.22 2.84 -0.20
CA LEU A 188 5.69 3.88 0.68
C LEU A 188 6.45 3.88 2.01
N ARG A 189 6.59 2.72 2.66
CA ARG A 189 7.40 2.59 3.87
C ARG A 189 8.87 2.98 3.64
N GLN A 190 9.51 2.47 2.59
CA GLN A 190 10.93 2.71 2.33
C GLN A 190 11.25 4.19 2.04
N MET A 191 10.35 4.91 1.40
CA MET A 191 10.49 6.33 1.10
C MET A 191 10.41 7.22 2.34
N ASN A 192 9.76 6.74 3.41
CA ASN A 192 9.41 7.52 4.60
C ASN A 192 10.04 7.00 5.88
N THR A 193 10.81 5.92 5.82
CA THR A 193 11.52 5.37 6.98
C THR A 193 13.00 5.26 6.67
N GLY A 194 13.85 5.42 7.69
CA GLY A 194 15.31 5.38 7.55
C GLY A 194 15.91 4.00 7.17
N SER A 195 15.10 3.00 6.80
CA SER A 195 15.54 1.62 6.64
C SER A 195 16.53 1.39 5.48
N MET A 196 16.64 2.33 4.53
CA MET A 196 17.69 2.29 3.51
C MET A 196 19.10 2.47 4.10
N ALA A 197 19.25 3.07 5.30
CA ALA A 197 20.54 3.23 5.95
C ALA A 197 20.99 1.95 6.69
N ALA A 198 20.07 1.24 7.35
CA ALA A 198 20.39 0.03 8.13
C ALA A 198 20.84 -1.14 7.22
N THR A 199 20.12 -1.41 6.12
CA THR A 199 20.47 -2.49 5.19
C THR A 199 21.79 -2.23 4.45
N ARG A 200 22.15 -0.96 4.23
CA ARG A 200 23.41 -0.58 3.57
C ARG A 200 24.62 -0.66 4.50
N LEU A 201 24.42 -0.42 5.80
CA LEU A 201 25.46 -0.59 6.82
C LEU A 201 25.75 -2.07 7.11
N GLU A 202 24.72 -2.92 7.12
CA GLU A 202 24.86 -4.36 7.38
C GLU A 202 25.50 -5.13 6.21
N THR A 203 25.31 -4.64 4.98
CA THR A 203 26.00 -5.16 3.78
C THR A 203 27.43 -4.64 3.64
N ALA A 204 27.73 -3.43 4.13
CA ALA A 204 29.10 -2.91 4.19
C ALA A 204 29.97 -3.62 5.26
N ASP A 205 29.39 -3.98 6.41
CA ASP A 205 30.13 -4.66 7.49
C ASP A 205 30.45 -6.14 7.18
N ARG A 206 29.63 -6.79 6.33
CA ARG A 206 29.90 -8.17 5.87
C ARG A 206 30.88 -8.27 4.69
N GLY A 207 31.19 -7.17 4.01
CA GLY A 207 32.11 -7.13 2.87
C GLY A 207 33.58 -6.88 3.24
N GLY A 208 33.89 -6.62 4.52
CA GLY A 208 35.21 -6.19 4.98
C GLY A 208 36.10 -7.25 5.63
N ARG A 209 35.73 -8.54 5.57
CA ARG A 209 36.57 -9.65 6.05
C ARG A 209 36.80 -10.68 4.95
N SER A 210 37.80 -10.41 4.11
CA SER A 210 38.50 -11.42 3.30
C SER A 210 39.97 -11.03 3.21
#